data_AF-A0A4S2CQK5-F1
#
_entry.id   AF-A0A4S2CQK5-F1
#
_cell.length_a   1.000
_cell.length_b   1.000
_cell.length_c   1.000
_cell.angle_alpha   90.00
_cell.angle_beta   90.00
_cell.angle_gamma   90.00
#
_symmetry.space_group_name_H-M   'P 1'
#
loop_
_entity.id
_entity.type
_entity.pdbx_description
1 polymer ?
#
loop_
_entity_poly.entity_id
_entity_poly.type
_entity_poly.pdbx_seq_one_letter_code
_entity_poly.pdbx_strand_id
1 'polypeptide(L)'
;MKLEKFALLYRFLFTISLCFCIASTGEAQNGNSYTPAIPTIIPPSPISQTYQRFMGFQPELSTGAVNVTIPLHTISYDNFTLPFNLNYQSNGIKCGDSSYPLGYGWALYPGLRITRTIQGNADELAPKKYHYDSLESFSYNNKGLYFMSVVNKNSVIVKAINFEIKDNLLEYIKINDDEKYGFHYNDKRFGSIYEQDFWGYYNGAGSKNTYYTHPSYTYQILQYNSLRFLTGADRKPNNAYVDANILEQVDYPTGGYTRFEYEPHRYFWNHKIQTDGGLRVKRTITTTNAMYGDDKPIIRDYKYGMNECGYGKCSIEPNEETFASELFCRNQSGLSDYSYRQTTVHPNSLYAGYLLFNLPIWYNDVTEYITDNGRICYKYDYENDKMIFCDSSLN
;
A
#
# COMPACT_ATOMS: atom_id res chain seq x y z
N MET A 1 -82.82 38.69 1.75
CA MET A 1 -82.69 37.43 2.53
C MET A 1 -82.32 36.18 1.71
N LYS A 2 -82.72 36.04 0.42
CA LYS A 2 -82.30 34.90 -0.42
C LYS A 2 -80.90 35.04 -1.04
N LEU A 3 -80.46 36.24 -1.43
CA LEU A 3 -79.14 36.45 -2.04
C LEU A 3 -77.94 36.26 -1.08
N GLU A 4 -78.06 36.68 0.18
CA GLU A 4 -76.96 36.54 1.16
C GLU A 4 -76.67 35.10 1.55
N LYS A 5 -77.70 34.24 1.59
CA LYS A 5 -77.52 32.80 1.87
C LYS A 5 -76.78 32.09 0.73
N PHE A 6 -76.97 32.54 -0.51
CA PHE A 6 -76.22 32.02 -1.67
C PHE A 6 -74.76 32.46 -1.66
N ALA A 7 -74.47 33.72 -1.27
CA ALA A 7 -73.10 34.20 -1.14
C ALA A 7 -72.32 33.49 -0.02
N LEU A 8 -72.98 33.18 1.10
CA LEU A 8 -72.37 32.43 2.20
C LEU A 8 -72.05 30.97 1.79
N LEU A 9 -72.97 30.33 1.06
CA LEU A 9 -72.78 28.98 0.54
C LEU A 9 -71.63 28.91 -0.47
N TYR A 10 -71.52 29.92 -1.36
CA TYR A 10 -70.44 29.99 -2.33
C TYR A 10 -69.07 30.22 -1.67
N ARG A 11 -69.01 31.07 -0.64
CA ARG A 11 -67.78 31.28 0.15
C ARG A 11 -67.39 30.01 0.90
N PHE A 12 -68.35 29.30 1.49
CA PHE A 12 -68.12 28.05 2.21
C PHE A 12 -67.61 26.93 1.29
N LEU A 13 -68.22 26.77 0.11
CA LEU A 13 -67.79 25.82 -0.92
C LEU A 13 -66.42 26.18 -1.52
N PHE A 14 -66.11 27.47 -1.69
CA PHE A 14 -64.81 27.94 -2.17
C PHE A 14 -63.70 27.68 -1.14
N THR A 15 -63.96 27.85 0.17
CA THR A 15 -63.01 27.46 1.22
C THR A 15 -62.81 25.96 1.35
N ILE A 16 -63.85 25.14 1.15
CA ILE A 16 -63.70 23.67 1.12
C ILE A 16 -62.85 23.23 -0.07
N SER A 17 -63.03 23.87 -1.24
CA SER A 17 -62.19 23.62 -2.42
C SER A 17 -60.74 24.05 -2.21
N LEU A 18 -60.50 25.19 -1.52
CA LEU A 18 -59.14 25.63 -1.19
C LEU A 18 -58.45 24.70 -0.19
N CYS A 19 -59.19 24.14 0.78
CA CYS A 19 -58.67 23.17 1.74
C CYS A 19 -58.42 21.78 1.12
N PHE A 20 -59.20 21.37 0.11
CA PHE A 20 -58.96 20.12 -0.61
C PHE A 20 -57.77 20.19 -1.59
N CYS A 21 -57.42 21.38 -2.11
CA CYS A 21 -56.21 21.58 -2.91
C CYS A 21 -54.91 21.59 -2.08
N ILE A 22 -54.99 21.76 -0.75
CA ILE A 22 -53.83 21.66 0.15
C ILE A 22 -53.62 20.23 0.66
N ALA A 23 -54.57 19.32 0.41
CA ALA A 23 -54.50 17.91 0.81
C ALA A 23 -54.16 16.94 -0.33
N SER A 24 -53.80 17.42 -1.53
CA SER A 24 -53.15 16.58 -2.52
C SER A 24 -51.76 16.24 -2.00
N THR A 25 -51.53 14.96 -1.77
CA THR A 25 -50.24 14.33 -1.51
C THR A 25 -49.12 15.07 -2.22
N GLY A 26 -48.29 15.75 -1.44
CA GLY A 26 -46.92 15.98 -1.87
C GLY A 26 -46.31 14.59 -2.02
N GLU A 27 -46.28 14.07 -3.24
CA GLU A 27 -45.23 13.14 -3.64
C GLU A 27 -43.94 13.94 -3.46
N ALA A 28 -43.40 13.92 -2.24
CA ALA A 28 -41.97 14.12 -2.09
C ALA A 28 -41.38 13.02 -2.97
N GLN A 29 -40.90 13.41 -4.15
CA GLN A 29 -40.11 12.57 -5.02
C GLN A 29 -39.22 11.76 -4.11
N ASN A 30 -39.32 10.43 -4.19
CA ASN A 30 -38.52 9.50 -3.41
C ASN A 30 -37.10 10.03 -3.42
N GLY A 31 -36.76 10.74 -2.34
CA GLY A 31 -35.46 11.30 -2.15
C GLY A 31 -34.66 10.08 -1.81
N ASN A 32 -34.21 9.36 -2.84
CA ASN A 32 -32.94 8.67 -2.79
C ASN A 32 -32.03 9.74 -2.22
N SER A 33 -31.83 9.66 -0.91
CA SER A 33 -30.83 10.46 -0.24
C SER A 33 -29.60 10.04 -1.00
N TYR A 34 -29.11 10.90 -1.89
CA TYR A 34 -27.77 10.81 -2.40
C TYR A 34 -26.90 10.99 -1.16
N THR A 35 -26.76 9.93 -0.38
CA THR A 35 -25.54 9.71 0.33
C THR A 35 -24.51 9.62 -0.79
N PRO A 36 -23.56 10.56 -0.90
CA PRO A 36 -22.42 10.32 -1.75
C PRO A 36 -21.83 9.01 -1.23
N ALA A 37 -22.08 7.91 -1.95
CA ALA A 37 -21.35 6.69 -1.73
C ALA A 37 -19.91 7.12 -1.94
N ILE A 38 -19.11 7.13 -0.87
CA ILE A 38 -17.67 7.24 -1.00
C ILE A 38 -17.34 6.22 -2.08
N PRO A 39 -16.78 6.65 -3.23
CA PRO A 39 -16.57 5.73 -4.33
C PRO A 39 -15.84 4.52 -3.77
N THR A 40 -16.41 3.33 -3.95
CA THR A 40 -15.77 2.10 -3.52
C THR A 40 -14.56 1.90 -4.43
N ILE A 41 -13.44 2.51 -4.05
CA ILE A 41 -12.18 2.34 -4.75
C ILE A 41 -11.71 0.94 -4.41
N ILE A 42 -11.86 0.02 -5.35
CA ILE A 42 -11.23 -1.29 -5.25
C ILE A 42 -9.77 -1.08 -5.63
N PRO A 43 -8.83 -1.22 -4.67
CA PRO A 43 -7.43 -0.98 -4.96
C PRO A 43 -6.92 -2.00 -5.98
N PRO A 44 -5.84 -1.69 -6.72
CA PRO A 44 -5.28 -2.62 -7.67
C PRO A 44 -4.73 -3.86 -6.94
N SER A 45 -4.49 -4.95 -7.66
CA SER A 45 -3.98 -6.21 -7.05
C SER A 45 -2.74 -5.96 -6.17
N PRO A 46 -2.47 -6.78 -5.14
CA PRO A 46 -1.31 -6.61 -4.26
C PRO A 46 0.01 -6.42 -5.03
N ILE A 47 0.21 -7.19 -6.10
CA ILE A 47 1.40 -7.11 -6.95
C ILE A 47 1.50 -5.76 -7.67
N SER A 48 0.36 -5.17 -8.05
CA SER A 48 0.29 -3.86 -8.69
C SER A 48 0.54 -2.74 -7.69
N GLN A 49 0.09 -2.89 -6.44
CA GLN A 49 0.39 -1.95 -5.35
C GLN A 49 1.89 -1.94 -5.03
N THR A 50 2.53 -3.12 -4.97
CA THR A 50 3.98 -3.21 -4.81
C THR A 50 4.70 -2.47 -5.94
N TYR A 51 4.31 -2.67 -7.20
CA TYR A 51 4.90 -1.95 -8.35
C TYR A 51 4.67 -0.43 -8.29
N GLN A 52 3.47 0.02 -7.89
CA GLN A 52 3.17 1.43 -7.68
C GLN A 52 4.06 2.05 -6.59
N ARG A 53 4.45 1.29 -5.56
CA ARG A 53 5.45 1.71 -4.56
C ARG A 53 6.80 2.04 -5.18
N PHE A 54 7.22 1.31 -6.22
CA PHE A 54 8.47 1.55 -6.95
C PHE A 54 8.37 2.65 -8.02
N MET A 55 7.16 2.94 -8.52
CA MET A 55 6.89 4.02 -9.47
C MET A 55 6.50 5.36 -8.82
N GLY A 56 6.09 5.35 -7.55
CA GLY A 56 5.87 6.56 -6.74
C GLY A 56 7.17 7.33 -6.49
N PHE A 57 7.16 8.26 -5.53
CA PHE A 57 8.41 8.87 -5.06
C PHE A 57 9.41 7.74 -4.79
N GLN A 58 10.57 7.82 -5.44
CA GLN A 58 11.64 6.86 -5.20
C GLN A 58 11.89 6.84 -3.69
N PRO A 59 12.02 5.66 -3.05
CA PRO A 59 12.36 5.63 -1.64
C PRO A 59 13.66 6.40 -1.42
N GLU A 60 13.52 7.56 -0.81
CA GLU A 60 14.61 8.42 -0.42
C GLU A 60 15.03 8.05 1.01
N LEU A 61 16.25 8.45 1.38
CA LEU A 61 16.70 8.34 2.77
C LEU A 61 15.71 9.04 3.73
N SER A 62 14.88 9.98 3.24
CA SER A 62 13.79 10.61 3.97
C SER A 62 12.77 9.61 4.54
N THR A 63 12.56 8.44 3.93
CA THR A 63 11.72 7.38 4.52
C THR A 63 12.57 6.28 5.16
N GLY A 64 13.89 6.44 5.25
CA GLY A 64 14.79 5.43 5.78
C GLY A 64 15.03 4.22 4.87
N ALA A 65 14.60 4.25 3.60
CA ALA A 65 14.90 3.16 2.68
C ALA A 65 16.17 3.40 1.86
N VAL A 66 16.74 2.28 1.42
CA VAL A 66 17.69 2.21 0.31
C VAL A 66 17.01 1.50 -0.85
N ASN A 67 17.24 2.01 -2.05
CA ASN A 67 16.90 1.33 -3.30
C ASN A 67 18.12 0.55 -3.80
N VAL A 68 17.96 -0.75 -4.01
CA VAL A 68 19.00 -1.56 -4.66
C VAL A 68 18.57 -1.83 -6.09
N THR A 69 19.33 -1.30 -7.05
CA THR A 69 19.05 -1.44 -8.47
C THR A 69 20.04 -2.38 -9.13
N ILE A 70 19.55 -3.47 -9.72
CA ILE A 70 20.32 -4.43 -10.51
C ILE A 70 20.00 -4.20 -12.00
N PRO A 71 20.93 -3.65 -12.79
CA PRO A 71 20.70 -3.45 -14.21
C PRO A 71 20.73 -4.79 -14.96
N LEU A 72 19.66 -5.13 -15.67
CA LEU A 72 19.58 -6.37 -16.44
C LEU A 72 19.95 -6.13 -17.91
N HIS A 73 19.33 -5.13 -18.52
CA HIS A 73 19.58 -4.73 -19.90
C HIS A 73 19.11 -3.30 -20.13
N THR A 74 19.61 -2.63 -21.15
CA THR A 74 19.04 -1.36 -21.61
C THR A 74 18.86 -1.47 -23.11
N ILE A 75 17.61 -1.31 -23.56
CA ILE A 75 17.31 -1.18 -24.98
C ILE A 75 17.64 0.26 -25.36
N SER A 76 18.53 0.43 -26.33
CA SER A 76 18.89 1.74 -26.87
C SER A 76 18.57 1.77 -28.36
N TYR A 77 17.72 2.70 -28.79
CA TYR A 77 17.37 2.91 -30.18
C TYR A 77 17.22 4.41 -30.47
N ASP A 78 18.06 4.94 -31.35
CA ASP A 78 18.13 6.38 -31.67
C ASP A 78 18.25 7.24 -30.38
N ASN A 79 17.29 8.13 -30.11
CA ASN A 79 17.26 8.97 -28.92
C ASN A 79 16.44 8.38 -27.76
N PHE A 80 16.06 7.10 -27.85
CA PHE A 80 15.25 6.42 -26.83
C PHE A 80 16.06 5.34 -26.10
N THR A 81 15.99 5.36 -24.78
CA THR A 81 16.57 4.33 -23.90
C THR A 81 15.50 3.79 -22.96
N LEU A 82 15.42 2.46 -22.88
CA LEU A 82 14.54 1.75 -21.96
C LEU A 82 15.35 0.79 -21.10
N PRO A 83 15.66 1.17 -19.84
CA PRO A 83 16.37 0.29 -18.93
C PRO A 83 15.43 -0.76 -18.35
N PHE A 84 15.88 -2.01 -18.38
CA PHE A 84 15.32 -3.14 -17.66
C PHE A 84 16.14 -3.37 -16.40
N ASN A 85 15.55 -3.05 -15.25
CA ASN A 85 16.20 -3.08 -13.95
C ASN A 85 15.37 -3.89 -12.95
N LEU A 86 16.03 -4.55 -12.02
CA LEU A 86 15.41 -5.04 -10.79
C LEU A 86 15.64 -4.03 -9.68
N ASN A 87 14.59 -3.69 -8.95
CA ASN A 87 14.64 -2.78 -7.82
C ASN A 87 14.18 -3.47 -6.55
N TYR A 88 14.92 -3.27 -5.46
CA TYR A 88 14.55 -3.69 -4.12
C TYR A 88 14.41 -2.49 -3.19
N GLN A 89 13.39 -2.49 -2.34
CA GLN A 89 13.14 -1.41 -1.39
C GLN A 89 13.14 -1.93 0.05
N SER A 90 13.89 -1.25 0.91
CA SER A 90 14.32 -1.79 2.20
C SER A 90 13.47 -1.45 3.44
N ASN A 91 12.24 -0.94 3.28
CA ASN A 91 11.40 -0.51 4.43
C ASN A 91 10.72 -1.67 5.19
N GLY A 92 11.31 -2.85 5.14
CA GLY A 92 10.69 -4.11 5.59
C GLY A 92 9.73 -4.70 4.56
N ILE A 93 9.41 -5.98 4.76
CA ILE A 93 8.46 -6.75 3.96
C ILE A 93 7.18 -6.93 4.77
N LYS A 94 6.03 -6.61 4.18
CA LYS A 94 4.73 -6.82 4.82
C LYS A 94 4.22 -8.23 4.56
N CYS A 95 3.43 -8.78 5.48
CA CYS A 95 2.81 -10.10 5.31
C CYS A 95 1.87 -10.18 4.11
N GLY A 96 1.28 -9.05 3.72
CA GLY A 96 0.42 -8.93 2.54
C GLY A 96 1.16 -8.61 1.24
N ASP A 97 2.48 -8.38 1.26
CA ASP A 97 3.25 -8.17 0.05
C ASP A 97 3.23 -9.45 -0.81
N SER A 98 3.28 -9.32 -2.12
CA SER A 98 3.40 -10.48 -3.00
C SER A 98 4.88 -10.80 -3.26
N SER A 99 5.26 -12.06 -3.12
CA SER A 99 6.57 -12.56 -3.55
C SER A 99 6.66 -12.79 -5.07
N TYR A 100 5.55 -12.66 -5.79
CA TYR A 100 5.54 -12.94 -7.21
C TYR A 100 5.83 -11.66 -8.02
N PRO A 101 6.61 -11.71 -9.13
CA PRO A 101 7.20 -12.90 -9.72
C PRO A 101 8.64 -13.20 -9.30
N LEU A 102 9.30 -12.31 -8.56
CA LEU A 102 10.77 -12.29 -8.39
C LEU A 102 11.21 -12.34 -6.92
N GLY A 103 10.38 -12.92 -6.05
CA GLY A 103 10.59 -12.93 -4.61
C GLY A 103 10.12 -11.66 -3.91
N TYR A 104 10.04 -11.71 -2.57
CA TYR A 104 9.62 -10.58 -1.75
C TYR A 104 10.52 -9.35 -1.94
N GLY A 105 9.89 -8.19 -2.05
CA GLY A 105 10.58 -6.90 -2.08
C GLY A 105 11.25 -6.57 -3.42
N TRP A 106 11.21 -7.44 -4.42
CA TRP A 106 11.76 -7.18 -5.75
C TRP A 106 10.67 -6.77 -6.75
N ALA A 107 10.97 -5.76 -7.57
CA ALA A 107 10.16 -5.41 -8.72
C ALA A 107 11.02 -5.22 -9.97
N LEU A 108 10.50 -5.72 -11.09
CA LEU A 108 11.06 -5.48 -12.41
C LEU A 108 10.54 -4.15 -12.95
N TYR A 109 11.44 -3.32 -13.45
CA TYR A 109 11.16 -2.09 -14.18
C TYR A 109 11.68 -2.22 -15.62
N PRO A 110 10.91 -1.85 -16.65
CA PRO A 110 9.49 -1.54 -16.59
C PRO A 110 8.69 -2.76 -16.12
N GLY A 111 7.60 -2.51 -15.40
CA GLY A 111 6.72 -3.57 -14.93
C GLY A 111 6.03 -4.25 -16.10
N LEU A 112 6.23 -5.55 -16.26
CA LEU A 112 5.56 -6.38 -17.26
C LEU A 112 4.13 -6.71 -16.80
N ARG A 113 3.27 -5.70 -16.68
CA ARG A 113 1.90 -5.87 -16.19
C ARG A 113 0.90 -4.90 -16.80
N ILE A 114 -0.34 -5.36 -16.88
CA ILE A 114 -1.51 -4.53 -17.13
C ILE A 114 -2.21 -4.30 -15.79
N THR A 115 -2.40 -3.04 -15.39
CA THR A 115 -3.09 -2.67 -14.14
C THR A 115 -4.42 -2.00 -14.44
N ARG A 116 -5.43 -2.28 -13.62
CA ARG A 116 -6.72 -1.58 -13.64
C ARG A 116 -7.12 -1.18 -12.23
N THR A 117 -7.81 -0.05 -12.11
CA THR A 117 -8.49 0.40 -10.90
C THR A 117 -9.96 0.54 -11.25
N ILE A 118 -10.86 -0.12 -10.52
CA ILE A 118 -12.28 -0.10 -10.83
C ILE A 118 -12.92 1.03 -9.99
N GLN A 119 -13.57 1.97 -10.67
CA GLN A 119 -14.38 3.03 -10.08
C GLN A 119 -15.85 2.72 -10.36
N GLY A 120 -16.51 2.00 -9.44
CA GLY A 120 -17.89 1.55 -9.62
C GLY A 120 -17.98 0.14 -10.24
N ASN A 121 -18.68 0.01 -11.38
CA ASN A 121 -18.84 -1.29 -12.05
C ASN A 121 -17.67 -1.54 -13.00
N ALA A 122 -17.22 -2.79 -13.06
CA ALA A 122 -16.10 -3.16 -13.92
C ALA A 122 -16.53 -3.12 -15.40
N ASP A 123 -15.77 -2.43 -16.26
CA ASP A 123 -16.09 -2.24 -17.68
C ASP A 123 -16.30 -3.56 -18.45
N GLU A 124 -15.68 -4.66 -18.02
CA GLU A 124 -15.88 -5.97 -18.62
C GLU A 124 -17.25 -6.60 -18.38
N LEU A 125 -18.02 -6.06 -17.43
CA LEU A 125 -19.41 -6.44 -17.18
C LEU A 125 -20.36 -5.71 -18.14
N ALA A 126 -19.87 -4.73 -18.91
CA ALA A 126 -20.58 -4.23 -20.08
C ALA A 126 -20.55 -5.30 -21.19
N PRO A 127 -21.63 -5.50 -21.95
CA PRO A 127 -21.68 -6.52 -23.01
C PRO A 127 -20.57 -6.28 -24.03
N LYS A 128 -19.54 -7.14 -23.99
CA LYS A 128 -18.36 -7.03 -24.86
C LYS A 128 -18.70 -7.39 -26.30
N LYS A 129 -18.30 -6.54 -27.24
CA LYS A 129 -18.13 -6.88 -28.65
C LYS A 129 -16.71 -7.45 -28.80
N TYR A 130 -16.60 -8.74 -29.08
CA TYR A 130 -15.30 -9.43 -29.13
C TYR A 130 -14.41 -8.88 -30.25
N HIS A 131 -13.23 -8.38 -29.88
CA HIS A 131 -12.09 -8.27 -30.80
C HIS A 131 -10.99 -9.19 -30.26
N TYR A 132 -10.62 -10.17 -31.10
CA TYR A 132 -9.51 -11.07 -30.87
C TYR A 132 -8.28 -10.40 -31.48
N ASP A 133 -7.28 -10.06 -30.67
CA ASP A 133 -5.92 -9.91 -31.17
C ASP A 133 -4.99 -10.61 -30.20
N SER A 134 -4.22 -11.54 -30.76
CA SER A 134 -3.14 -12.29 -30.13
C SER A 134 -1.86 -11.47 -30.14
N LEU A 135 -1.08 -11.48 -29.06
CA LEU A 135 0.39 -11.58 -29.06
C LEU A 135 0.96 -11.49 -27.63
N GLU A 136 2.10 -12.17 -27.45
CA GLU A 136 2.94 -12.32 -26.24
C GLU A 136 2.52 -13.40 -25.22
N SER A 137 3.17 -14.56 -25.31
CA SER A 137 3.10 -15.61 -24.29
C SER A 137 4.13 -15.36 -23.19
N PHE A 138 3.69 -14.82 -22.06
CA PHE A 138 4.43 -14.94 -20.80
C PHE A 138 4.16 -16.33 -20.22
N SER A 139 5.18 -17.20 -20.21
CA SER A 139 5.06 -18.51 -19.57
C SER A 139 5.29 -18.36 -18.07
N TYR A 140 4.19 -18.31 -17.32
CA TYR A 140 4.22 -18.26 -15.87
C TYR A 140 4.13 -19.68 -15.32
N ASN A 141 5.27 -20.22 -14.87
CA ASN A 141 5.24 -21.40 -14.01
C ASN A 141 4.70 -20.95 -12.63
N ASN A 142 4.06 -21.85 -11.89
CA ASN A 142 3.56 -21.62 -10.51
C ASN A 142 4.66 -21.23 -9.48
N LYS A 143 5.87 -20.87 -9.93
CA LYS A 143 7.07 -20.58 -9.14
C LYS A 143 7.68 -19.19 -9.38
N GLY A 144 7.05 -18.32 -10.17
CA GLY A 144 7.59 -16.99 -10.49
C GLY A 144 8.28 -16.90 -11.86
N LEU A 145 8.90 -15.75 -12.13
CA LEU A 145 9.71 -15.51 -13.33
C LEU A 145 11.06 -16.18 -13.14
N TYR A 146 11.37 -17.18 -13.96
CA TYR A 146 12.61 -17.97 -13.86
C TYR A 146 13.60 -17.70 -15.00
N PHE A 147 13.14 -17.13 -16.12
CA PHE A 147 13.97 -16.87 -17.29
C PHE A 147 13.49 -15.66 -18.08
N MET A 148 14.44 -14.83 -18.51
CA MET A 148 14.25 -13.78 -19.51
C MET A 148 15.36 -13.90 -20.55
N SER A 149 15.07 -13.52 -21.80
CA SER A 149 16.09 -13.45 -22.84
C SER A 149 15.91 -12.22 -23.71
N VAL A 150 17.04 -11.71 -24.20
CA VAL A 150 17.07 -10.72 -25.28
C VAL A 150 17.46 -11.45 -26.55
N VAL A 151 16.66 -11.31 -27.60
CA VAL A 151 16.90 -11.94 -28.90
C VAL A 151 17.19 -10.89 -29.96
N ASN A 152 18.07 -11.22 -30.91
CA ASN A 152 18.29 -10.37 -32.08
C ASN A 152 17.24 -10.64 -33.18
N LYS A 153 17.36 -9.90 -34.30
CA LYS A 153 16.46 -10.03 -35.47
C LYS A 153 16.37 -11.44 -36.09
N ASN A 154 17.34 -12.32 -35.81
CA ASN A 154 17.39 -13.68 -36.30
C ASN A 154 16.90 -14.69 -35.24
N SER A 155 16.24 -14.23 -34.18
CA SER A 155 15.76 -15.05 -33.06
C SER A 155 16.88 -15.75 -32.27
N VAL A 156 18.11 -15.24 -32.33
CA VAL A 156 19.23 -15.76 -31.53
C VAL A 156 19.29 -15.01 -30.20
N ILE A 157 19.39 -15.74 -29.10
CA ILE A 157 19.57 -15.17 -27.75
C ILE A 157 20.94 -14.49 -27.68
N VAL A 158 20.94 -13.19 -27.39
CA VAL A 158 22.14 -12.38 -27.17
C VAL A 158 22.37 -12.06 -25.69
N LYS A 159 21.34 -12.22 -24.86
CA LYS A 159 21.46 -12.16 -23.41
C LYS A 159 20.47 -13.11 -22.77
N ALA A 160 20.97 -13.99 -21.91
CA ALA A 160 20.16 -14.92 -21.13
C ALA A 160 20.17 -14.47 -19.67
N ILE A 161 19.00 -14.37 -19.03
CA ILE A 161 18.88 -13.95 -17.63
C ILE A 161 18.08 -15.01 -16.90
N ASN A 162 18.73 -15.72 -15.99
CA ASN A 162 18.11 -16.78 -15.18
C ASN A 162 17.90 -16.26 -13.76
N PHE A 163 16.72 -16.52 -13.22
CA PHE A 163 16.34 -16.17 -11.85
C PHE A 163 16.12 -17.45 -11.06
N GLU A 164 16.75 -17.55 -9.89
CA GLU A 164 16.47 -18.64 -8.95
C GLU A 164 15.71 -18.11 -7.75
N ILE A 165 14.52 -18.65 -7.55
CA ILE A 165 13.65 -18.28 -6.43
C ILE A 165 13.46 -19.50 -5.56
N LYS A 166 13.73 -19.35 -4.27
CA LYS A 166 13.50 -20.39 -3.26
C LYS A 166 12.79 -19.77 -2.07
N ASP A 167 11.79 -20.47 -1.55
CA ASP A 167 11.01 -20.03 -0.39
C ASP A 167 10.48 -18.60 -0.53
N ASN A 168 10.05 -18.22 -1.74
CA ASN A 168 9.55 -16.89 -2.09
C ASN A 168 10.60 -15.75 -2.03
N LEU A 169 11.89 -16.09 -2.06
CA LEU A 169 13.01 -15.15 -2.07
C LEU A 169 13.89 -15.41 -3.30
N LEU A 170 14.33 -14.34 -3.97
CA LEU A 170 15.25 -14.43 -5.10
C LEU A 170 16.66 -14.68 -4.55
N GLU A 171 17.24 -15.85 -4.79
CA GLU A 171 18.56 -16.21 -4.25
C GLU A 171 19.70 -15.75 -5.15
N TYR A 172 19.54 -15.88 -6.47
CA TYR A 172 20.53 -15.39 -7.41
C TYR A 172 19.93 -15.04 -8.77
N ILE A 173 20.64 -14.15 -9.47
CA ILE A 173 20.46 -13.89 -10.90
C ILE A 173 21.74 -14.29 -11.61
N LYS A 174 21.62 -15.01 -12.72
CA LYS A 174 22.72 -15.23 -13.65
C LYS A 174 22.42 -14.52 -14.96
N ILE A 175 23.26 -13.56 -15.33
CA ILE A 175 23.21 -12.87 -16.61
C ILE A 175 24.32 -13.48 -17.47
N ASN A 176 23.92 -14.18 -18.52
CA ASN A 176 24.79 -15.08 -19.28
C ASN A 176 25.46 -16.10 -18.34
N ASP A 177 26.61 -16.64 -18.74
CA ASP A 177 27.34 -17.63 -17.94
C ASP A 177 28.38 -17.01 -16.98
N ASP A 178 28.61 -15.70 -17.07
CA ASP A 178 29.74 -15.02 -16.38
C ASP A 178 29.31 -14.09 -15.23
N GLU A 179 28.12 -13.47 -15.31
CA GLU A 179 27.68 -12.53 -14.29
C GLU A 179 26.70 -13.21 -13.32
N LYS A 180 27.09 -13.28 -12.03
CA LYS A 180 26.23 -13.82 -10.98
C LYS A 180 26.04 -12.80 -9.86
N TYR A 181 24.78 -12.46 -9.60
CA TYR A 181 24.37 -11.72 -8.40
C TYR A 181 23.83 -12.71 -7.37
N GLY A 182 24.23 -12.56 -6.11
CA GLY A 182 23.72 -13.34 -4.98
C GLY A 182 22.94 -12.44 -4.02
N PHE A 183 21.87 -12.97 -3.43
CA PHE A 183 21.01 -12.22 -2.54
C PHE A 183 20.81 -13.00 -1.25
N HIS A 184 21.15 -12.38 -0.12
CA HIS A 184 21.05 -12.98 1.20
C HIS A 184 20.07 -12.21 2.05
N TYR A 185 19.17 -12.93 2.71
CA TYR A 185 18.08 -12.37 3.49
C TYR A 185 18.22 -12.81 4.94
N ASN A 186 17.65 -12.03 5.85
CA ASN A 186 17.47 -12.40 7.25
C ASN A 186 16.82 -13.79 7.33
N ASP A 187 17.24 -14.65 8.26
CA ASP A 187 16.77 -16.04 8.34
C ASP A 187 15.33 -16.18 8.87
N LYS A 188 14.74 -15.13 9.47
CA LYS A 188 13.34 -15.20 9.91
C LYS A 188 12.41 -15.26 8.71
N ARG A 189 11.40 -16.13 8.80
CA ARG A 189 10.36 -16.31 7.79
C ARG A 189 9.00 -16.00 8.41
N PHE A 190 8.07 -15.58 7.57
CA PHE A 190 6.66 -15.47 7.97
C PHE A 190 6.12 -16.85 8.31
N GLY A 191 5.40 -16.97 9.43
CA GLY A 191 4.62 -18.17 9.74
C GLY A 191 3.32 -18.17 8.95
N SER A 192 2.39 -17.29 9.35
CA SER A 192 1.13 -17.04 8.66
C SER A 192 1.03 -15.58 8.20
N ILE A 193 0.34 -15.34 7.07
CA ILE A 193 0.02 -13.99 6.60
C ILE A 193 -0.91 -13.21 7.56
N TYR A 194 -1.48 -13.88 8.57
CA TYR A 194 -2.33 -13.26 9.59
C TYR A 194 -1.55 -12.77 10.83
N GLU A 195 -0.28 -13.16 10.97
CA GLU A 195 0.61 -12.75 12.06
C GLU A 195 1.28 -11.41 11.75
N GLN A 196 0.45 -10.40 11.45
CA GLN A 196 0.88 -9.05 11.14
C GLN A 196 0.43 -8.06 12.21
N ASP A 197 1.22 -7.00 12.39
CA ASP A 197 0.90 -5.87 13.26
C ASP A 197 -0.06 -4.86 12.60
N PHE A 198 -0.39 -3.77 13.29
CA PHE A 198 -1.24 -2.69 12.78
C PHE A 198 -0.71 -2.05 11.48
N TRP A 199 0.60 -2.13 11.23
CA TRP A 199 1.28 -1.59 10.05
C TRP A 199 1.32 -2.58 8.86
N GLY A 200 1.03 -3.85 9.13
CA GLY A 200 1.07 -4.96 8.19
C GLY A 200 2.39 -5.74 8.18
N TYR A 201 3.33 -5.43 9.08
CA TYR A 201 4.60 -6.15 9.22
C TYR A 201 4.44 -7.38 10.11
N TYR A 202 5.27 -8.39 9.88
CA TYR A 202 5.23 -9.63 10.65
C TYR A 202 5.57 -9.40 12.12
N ASN A 203 4.72 -9.91 13.03
CA ASN A 203 4.88 -9.72 14.47
C ASN A 203 5.09 -11.04 15.26
N GLY A 204 5.00 -12.19 14.59
CA GLY A 204 5.24 -13.50 15.19
C GLY A 204 4.25 -13.89 16.30
N ALA A 205 3.03 -13.34 16.31
CA ALA A 205 2.04 -13.56 17.37
C ALA A 205 1.54 -15.03 17.50
N GLY A 206 1.85 -15.91 16.54
CA GLY A 206 1.60 -17.34 16.62
C GLY A 206 0.18 -17.80 16.24
N SER A 207 0.02 -19.13 16.15
CA SER A 207 -1.19 -19.87 15.74
C SER A 207 -2.44 -19.68 16.62
N LYS A 208 -2.38 -18.89 17.70
CA LYS A 208 -3.58 -18.48 18.46
C LYS A 208 -4.42 -17.45 17.69
N ASN A 209 -3.89 -16.89 16.60
CA ASN A 209 -4.52 -15.87 15.75
C ASN A 209 -4.92 -16.34 14.34
N THR A 210 -4.72 -17.61 13.95
CA THR A 210 -4.93 -18.04 12.56
C THR A 210 -6.38 -17.97 12.06
N TYR A 211 -7.36 -17.69 12.93
CA TYR A 211 -8.76 -17.50 12.54
C TYR A 211 -9.17 -16.02 12.40
N TYR A 212 -8.42 -15.09 12.99
CA TYR A 212 -8.79 -13.68 13.01
C TYR A 212 -7.93 -12.89 12.04
N THR A 213 -8.58 -12.24 11.10
CA THR A 213 -7.91 -11.42 10.09
C THR A 213 -7.89 -9.94 10.48
N HIS A 214 -8.60 -9.54 11.53
CA HIS A 214 -8.80 -8.16 11.99
C HIS A 214 -8.36 -7.97 13.46
N PRO A 215 -8.08 -6.74 13.94
CA PRO A 215 -7.84 -6.49 15.36
C PRO A 215 -9.08 -6.74 16.22
N SER A 216 -8.88 -6.88 17.53
CA SER A 216 -9.99 -6.79 18.47
C SER A 216 -10.61 -5.39 18.41
N TYR A 217 -11.94 -5.29 18.48
CA TYR A 217 -12.65 -4.01 18.36
C TYR A 217 -13.79 -3.91 19.38
N THR A 218 -13.88 -2.77 20.05
CA THR A 218 -14.98 -2.48 20.98
C THR A 218 -15.97 -1.53 20.32
N TYR A 219 -17.25 -1.89 20.30
CA TYR A 219 -18.31 -1.07 19.71
C TYR A 219 -19.47 -0.88 20.69
N GLN A 220 -20.19 0.23 20.54
CA GLN A 220 -21.34 0.56 21.39
C GLN A 220 -22.65 0.15 20.70
N ILE A 221 -23.49 -0.60 21.40
CA ILE A 221 -24.89 -0.82 20.99
C ILE A 221 -25.75 0.27 21.61
N LEU A 222 -26.16 1.23 20.78
CA LEU A 222 -26.92 2.42 21.18
C LEU A 222 -28.25 2.08 21.88
N GLN A 223 -28.95 1.03 21.45
CA GLN A 223 -30.25 0.62 22.03
C GLN A 223 -30.17 0.25 23.51
N TYR A 224 -29.04 -0.29 23.97
CA TYR A 224 -28.86 -0.79 25.34
C TYR A 224 -27.79 -0.02 26.13
N ASN A 225 -27.24 1.06 25.55
CA ASN A 225 -26.08 1.78 26.06
C ASN A 225 -24.98 0.84 26.59
N SER A 226 -24.71 -0.24 25.84
CA SER A 226 -23.79 -1.31 26.27
C SER A 226 -22.65 -1.45 25.29
N LEU A 227 -21.44 -1.67 25.82
CA LEU A 227 -20.28 -2.00 25.02
C LEU A 227 -20.30 -3.49 24.68
N ARG A 228 -19.87 -3.81 23.46
CA ARG A 228 -19.62 -5.16 22.99
C ARG A 228 -18.19 -5.25 22.49
N PHE A 229 -17.66 -6.46 22.57
CA PHE A 229 -16.29 -6.76 22.20
C PHE A 229 -16.30 -7.78 21.08
N LEU A 230 -15.66 -7.41 19.97
CA LEU A 230 -15.32 -8.31 18.89
C LEU A 230 -13.89 -8.79 19.12
N THR A 231 -13.72 -10.06 19.47
CA THR A 231 -12.40 -10.68 19.58
C THR A 231 -11.72 -10.71 18.22
N GLY A 232 -10.45 -10.31 18.17
CA GLY A 232 -9.63 -10.34 16.98
C GLY A 232 -8.16 -10.63 17.28
N ALA A 233 -7.32 -10.49 16.26
CA ALA A 233 -5.90 -10.79 16.32
C ALA A 233 -5.10 -9.81 17.18
N ASP A 234 -3.95 -10.28 17.69
CA ASP A 234 -2.92 -9.43 18.27
C ASP A 234 -2.14 -8.74 17.15
N ARG A 235 -2.45 -7.46 16.95
CA ARG A 235 -1.85 -6.59 15.94
C ARG A 235 -0.74 -5.70 16.52
N LYS A 236 -0.26 -5.96 17.74
CA LYS A 236 0.82 -5.13 18.32
C LYS A 236 2.11 -5.31 17.52
N PRO A 237 2.84 -4.22 17.24
CA PRO A 237 4.17 -4.30 16.64
C PRO A 237 5.14 -5.11 17.50
N ASN A 238 6.02 -5.87 16.84
CA ASN A 238 7.07 -6.62 17.52
C ASN A 238 8.38 -6.57 16.72
N ASN A 239 9.31 -5.74 17.18
CA ASN A 239 10.58 -5.50 16.50
C ASN A 239 11.52 -6.73 16.46
N ALA A 240 11.23 -7.80 17.20
CA ALA A 240 11.98 -9.05 17.10
C ALA A 240 11.68 -9.82 15.79
N TYR A 241 10.58 -9.48 15.10
CA TYR A 241 10.09 -10.19 13.91
C TYR A 241 9.94 -9.32 12.65
N VAL A 242 10.00 -8.00 12.79
CA VAL A 242 9.81 -7.03 11.68
C VAL A 242 10.86 -7.17 10.56
N ASP A 243 11.99 -7.81 10.85
CA ASP A 243 13.10 -8.08 9.92
C ASP A 243 12.95 -9.40 9.14
N ALA A 244 11.86 -10.13 9.30
CA ALA A 244 11.64 -11.35 8.52
C ALA A 244 11.63 -11.08 7.01
N ASN A 245 12.28 -11.97 6.25
CA ASN A 245 12.43 -11.91 4.79
C ASN A 245 13.17 -10.67 4.23
N ILE A 246 13.74 -9.79 5.05
CA ILE A 246 14.43 -8.60 4.54
C ILE A 246 15.80 -8.95 3.93
N LEU A 247 16.19 -8.26 2.85
CA LEU A 247 17.48 -8.44 2.19
C LEU A 247 18.59 -7.81 3.04
N GLU A 248 19.58 -8.60 3.42
CA GLU A 248 20.71 -8.17 4.25
C GLU A 248 22.00 -8.01 3.43
N GLN A 249 22.15 -8.71 2.29
CA GLN A 249 23.34 -8.57 1.46
C GLN A 249 23.07 -8.87 -0.03
N VAL A 250 23.76 -8.12 -0.89
CA VAL A 250 23.88 -8.41 -2.32
C VAL A 250 25.34 -8.67 -2.66
N ASP A 251 25.62 -9.82 -3.24
CA ASP A 251 26.91 -10.16 -3.84
C ASP A 251 26.89 -9.76 -5.32
N TYR A 252 27.96 -9.12 -5.77
CA TYR A 252 28.10 -8.66 -7.15
C TYR A 252 28.98 -9.59 -7.97
N PRO A 253 28.79 -9.62 -9.31
CA PRO A 253 29.66 -10.38 -10.22
C PRO A 253 31.15 -10.07 -10.10
N THR A 254 31.51 -8.88 -9.60
CA THR A 254 32.90 -8.46 -9.40
C THR A 254 33.60 -9.18 -8.24
N GLY A 255 32.86 -9.98 -7.44
CA GLY A 255 33.35 -10.58 -6.20
C GLY A 255 33.25 -9.65 -4.98
N GLY A 256 32.73 -8.44 -5.16
CA GLY A 256 32.36 -7.52 -4.08
C GLY A 256 30.96 -7.79 -3.53
N TYR A 257 30.58 -7.04 -2.49
CA TYR A 257 29.22 -7.09 -1.93
C TYR A 257 28.78 -5.74 -1.37
N THR A 258 27.48 -5.57 -1.20
CA THR A 258 26.88 -4.56 -0.31
C THR A 258 26.05 -5.25 0.75
N ARG A 259 26.32 -4.97 2.01
CA ARG A 259 25.54 -5.42 3.18
C ARG A 259 24.75 -4.27 3.77
N PHE A 260 23.55 -4.57 4.25
CA PHE A 260 22.62 -3.64 4.88
C PHE A 260 22.37 -4.05 6.32
N GLU A 261 22.47 -3.10 7.24
CA GLU A 261 21.99 -3.26 8.62
C GLU A 261 20.80 -2.33 8.80
N TYR A 262 19.73 -2.84 9.42
CA TYR A 262 18.49 -2.11 9.64
C TYR A 262 18.24 -1.83 11.12
N GLU A 263 17.38 -0.84 11.38
CA GLU A 263 16.81 -0.60 12.70
C GLU A 263 15.33 -0.19 12.59
N PRO A 264 14.50 -0.41 13.63
CA PRO A 264 13.12 0.05 13.62
C PRO A 264 13.01 1.57 13.48
N HIS A 265 11.94 2.04 12.84
CA HIS A 265 11.61 3.46 12.87
C HIS A 265 11.30 3.91 14.30
N ARG A 266 11.49 5.20 14.56
CA ARG A 266 11.11 5.86 15.81
C ARG A 266 10.43 7.18 15.49
N TYR A 267 9.35 7.49 16.18
CA TYR A 267 8.59 8.72 15.96
C TYR A 267 7.80 9.09 17.22
N PHE A 268 7.28 10.32 17.26
CA PHE A 268 6.38 10.77 18.31
C PHE A 268 4.93 10.65 17.84
N TRP A 269 4.08 10.06 18.68
CA TRP A 269 2.65 10.00 18.47
C TRP A 269 1.91 10.06 19.81
N ASN A 270 0.86 10.88 19.90
CA ASN A 270 0.09 11.09 21.14
C ASN A 270 0.98 11.31 22.38
N HIS A 271 2.01 12.16 22.26
CA HIS A 271 2.99 12.46 23.30
C HIS A 271 3.85 11.27 23.80
N LYS A 272 3.86 10.17 23.07
CA LYS A 272 4.68 8.99 23.36
C LYS A 272 5.69 8.75 22.25
N ILE A 273 6.83 8.18 22.64
CA ILE A 273 7.81 7.66 21.68
C ILE A 273 7.35 6.28 21.25
N GLN A 274 7.21 6.11 19.95
CA GLN A 274 6.95 4.83 19.31
C GLN A 274 8.23 4.29 18.68
N THR A 275 8.33 2.97 18.62
CA THR A 275 9.45 2.25 17.98
C THR A 275 8.85 1.08 17.21
N ASP A 276 8.28 1.40 16.06
CA ASP A 276 7.54 0.49 15.17
C ASP A 276 7.34 1.17 13.81
N GLY A 277 6.51 0.63 12.92
CA GLY A 277 6.26 1.20 11.59
C GLY A 277 7.25 0.74 10.53
N GLY A 278 7.87 -0.42 10.72
CA GLY A 278 8.80 -1.05 9.78
C GLY A 278 10.26 -0.83 10.15
N LEU A 279 11.12 -0.86 9.14
CA LEU A 279 12.57 -0.74 9.27
C LEU A 279 13.12 0.39 8.41
N ARG A 280 14.15 1.06 8.92
CA ARG A 280 15.02 1.98 8.17
C ARG A 280 16.44 1.44 8.10
N VAL A 281 17.19 1.78 7.07
CA VAL A 281 18.61 1.45 6.97
C VAL A 281 19.38 2.19 8.07
N LYS A 282 20.22 1.48 8.79
CA LYS A 282 21.13 2.04 9.78
C LYS A 282 22.52 2.20 9.21
N ARG A 283 22.96 1.20 8.43
CA ARG A 283 24.30 1.14 7.85
C ARG A 283 24.31 0.40 6.54
N THR A 284 25.17 0.82 5.62
CA THR A 284 25.58 0.01 4.46
C THR A 284 27.08 -0.22 4.50
N ILE A 285 27.53 -1.41 4.11
CA ILE A 285 28.94 -1.78 3.99
C ILE A 285 29.17 -2.30 2.58
N THR A 286 29.98 -1.61 1.79
CA THR A 286 30.26 -1.98 0.40
C THR A 286 31.75 -2.28 0.19
N THR A 287 32.04 -3.36 -0.53
CA THR A 287 33.38 -3.70 -1.01
C THR A 287 33.34 -4.00 -2.50
N THR A 288 34.40 -3.62 -3.22
CA THR A 288 34.55 -3.79 -4.67
C THR A 288 35.13 -5.15 -5.04
N ASN A 289 36.03 -5.70 -4.22
CA ASN A 289 36.64 -7.01 -4.42
C ASN A 289 37.02 -7.68 -3.09
N ALA A 290 36.14 -8.52 -2.56
CA ALA A 290 36.40 -9.24 -1.30
C ALA A 290 37.42 -10.38 -1.45
N MET A 291 37.73 -10.82 -2.68
CA MET A 291 38.57 -11.99 -2.93
C MET A 291 40.08 -11.73 -2.76
N TYR A 292 40.53 -10.48 -2.86
CA TYR A 292 41.96 -10.12 -2.79
C TYR A 292 42.38 -9.43 -1.49
N GLY A 293 41.43 -9.18 -0.56
CA GLY A 293 41.73 -8.71 0.80
C GLY A 293 42.27 -7.28 0.94
N ASP A 294 42.52 -6.57 -0.16
CA ASP A 294 43.15 -5.24 -0.14
C ASP A 294 42.15 -4.06 -0.09
N ASP A 295 40.88 -4.28 -0.41
CA ASP A 295 39.89 -3.19 -0.45
C ASP A 295 39.31 -2.90 0.94
N LYS A 296 39.61 -1.73 1.47
CA LYS A 296 38.93 -1.19 2.66
C LYS A 296 37.43 -1.03 2.35
N PRO A 297 36.53 -1.58 3.19
CA PRO A 297 35.10 -1.44 2.96
C PRO A 297 34.67 0.02 3.12
N ILE A 298 33.81 0.48 2.22
CA ILE A 298 33.13 1.76 2.34
C ILE A 298 31.95 1.55 3.28
N ILE A 299 32.04 2.09 4.49
CA ILE A 299 30.96 2.05 5.47
C ILE A 299 30.22 3.38 5.42
N ARG A 300 28.90 3.31 5.34
CA ARG A 300 27.99 4.45 5.46
C ARG A 300 27.09 4.25 6.65
N ASP A 301 27.17 5.14 7.62
CA ASP A 301 26.30 5.16 8.80
C ASP A 301 25.24 6.26 8.64
N TYR A 302 23.96 5.91 8.82
CA TYR A 302 22.84 6.82 8.66
C TYR A 302 22.29 7.27 10.01
N LYS A 303 22.10 8.58 10.16
CA LYS A 303 21.47 9.22 11.31
C LYS A 303 20.26 10.00 10.86
N TYR A 304 19.18 9.89 11.63
CA TYR A 304 17.87 10.36 11.23
C TYR A 304 17.33 11.45 12.14
N GLY A 305 16.47 12.30 11.59
CA GLY A 305 15.76 13.34 12.33
C GLY A 305 16.62 14.57 12.61
N MET A 306 15.94 15.67 12.95
CA MET A 306 16.57 16.95 13.23
C MET A 306 17.63 16.81 14.33
N ASN A 307 18.85 17.27 14.05
CA ASN A 307 20.01 17.12 14.94
C ASN A 307 20.30 15.65 15.34
N GLU A 308 20.02 14.69 14.45
CA GLU A 308 20.26 13.26 14.66
C GLU A 308 19.48 12.66 15.86
N CYS A 309 18.34 13.26 16.21
CA CYS A 309 17.53 12.81 17.34
C CYS A 309 16.96 11.39 17.17
N GLY A 310 16.93 10.89 15.94
CA GLY A 310 16.44 9.57 15.57
C GLY A 310 14.93 9.49 15.38
N TYR A 311 14.20 10.60 15.48
CA TYR A 311 12.75 10.62 15.38
C TYR A 311 12.26 11.18 14.05
N GLY A 312 11.33 10.45 13.43
CA GLY A 312 10.61 10.88 12.24
C GLY A 312 9.26 11.49 12.58
N LYS A 313 8.63 12.09 11.58
CA LYS A 313 7.24 12.53 11.64
C LYS A 313 6.36 11.40 11.10
N CYS A 314 5.39 10.99 11.92
CA CYS A 314 4.38 10.03 11.55
C CYS A 314 3.10 10.75 11.10
N SER A 315 2.67 10.54 9.87
CA SER A 315 1.45 11.16 9.32
C SER A 315 0.18 10.55 9.90
N ILE A 316 0.18 9.23 10.13
CA ILE A 316 -0.92 8.50 10.78
C ILE A 316 -0.40 7.19 11.40
N GLU A 317 -0.69 6.98 12.69
CA GLU A 317 -0.45 5.70 13.36
C GLU A 317 -1.69 4.79 13.23
N PRO A 318 -1.55 3.56 12.75
CA PRO A 318 -2.64 2.61 12.72
C PRO A 318 -2.96 2.05 14.09
N ASN A 319 -4.25 1.94 14.33
CA ASN A 319 -4.85 1.40 15.54
C ASN A 319 -6.15 0.66 15.19
N GLU A 320 -6.88 0.20 16.20
CA GLU A 320 -8.13 -0.53 16.03
C GLU A 320 -9.18 0.24 15.21
N GLU A 321 -9.27 1.57 15.38
CA GLU A 321 -10.21 2.43 14.65
C GLU A 321 -9.88 2.51 13.17
N THR A 322 -8.60 2.48 12.80
CA THR A 322 -8.19 2.51 11.40
C THR A 322 -8.63 1.27 10.61
N PHE A 323 -9.02 0.18 11.28
CA PHE A 323 -9.56 -1.03 10.67
C PHE A 323 -11.10 -1.03 10.60
N ALA A 324 -11.79 -0.02 11.12
CA ALA A 324 -13.25 0.02 11.16
C ALA A 324 -13.82 1.09 10.21
N SER A 325 -14.90 0.77 9.51
CA SER A 325 -15.73 1.73 8.78
C SER A 325 -17.15 1.72 9.32
N GLU A 326 -17.80 2.89 9.38
CA GLU A 326 -19.18 3.00 9.82
C GLU A 326 -20.09 3.54 8.70
N LEU A 327 -21.29 2.98 8.61
CA LEU A 327 -22.36 3.43 7.73
C LEU A 327 -23.63 3.67 8.54
N PHE A 328 -24.31 4.78 8.25
CA PHE A 328 -25.65 5.06 8.76
C PHE A 328 -26.67 4.62 7.73
N CYS A 329 -27.46 3.60 8.07
CA CYS A 329 -28.45 3.02 7.18
C CYS A 329 -29.85 3.36 7.68
N ARG A 330 -30.74 3.69 6.74
CA ARG A 330 -32.18 3.85 6.99
C ARG A 330 -32.90 2.82 6.15
N ASN A 331 -33.62 1.91 6.81
CA ASN A 331 -34.46 0.93 6.12
C ASN A 331 -35.93 1.29 6.33
N GLN A 332 -36.65 1.41 5.22
CA GLN A 332 -38.10 1.41 5.21
C GLN A 332 -38.59 0.01 4.86
N SER A 333 -39.35 -0.60 5.77
CA SER A 333 -40.04 -1.87 5.52
C SER A 333 -41.49 -1.70 5.93
N GLY A 334 -42.36 -1.49 4.94
CA GLY A 334 -43.79 -1.22 5.18
C GLY A 334 -44.02 0.11 5.92
N LEU A 335 -44.77 0.06 7.03
CA LEU A 335 -45.07 1.23 7.89
C LEU A 335 -44.01 1.51 8.97
N SER A 336 -42.95 0.70 9.05
CA SER A 336 -41.87 0.85 10.02
C SER A 336 -40.62 1.44 9.38
N ASP A 337 -40.19 2.59 9.94
CA ASP A 337 -38.94 3.28 9.60
C ASP A 337 -37.97 3.10 10.77
N TYR A 338 -36.84 2.45 10.51
CA TYR A 338 -35.79 2.33 11.51
C TYR A 338 -34.44 2.67 10.91
N SER A 339 -33.67 3.42 11.68
CA SER A 339 -32.28 3.76 11.37
C SER A 339 -31.36 2.91 12.22
N TYR A 340 -30.29 2.40 11.61
CA TYR A 340 -29.26 1.64 12.30
C TYR A 340 -27.87 2.08 11.86
N ARG A 341 -26.91 1.87 12.75
CA ARG A 341 -25.49 2.04 12.45
C ARG A 341 -24.91 0.66 12.16
N GLN A 342 -24.23 0.53 11.03
CA GLN A 342 -23.47 -0.65 10.67
C GLN A 342 -21.97 -0.34 10.80
N THR A 343 -21.26 -1.09 11.63
CA THR A 343 -19.80 -1.04 11.74
C THR A 343 -19.21 -2.28 11.08
N THR A 344 -18.28 -2.09 10.16
CA THR A 344 -17.53 -3.16 9.51
C THR A 344 -16.08 -3.08 9.94
N VAL A 345 -15.55 -4.16 10.50
CA VAL A 345 -14.13 -4.28 10.86
C VAL A 345 -13.43 -5.08 9.76
N HIS A 346 -12.43 -4.47 9.16
CA HIS A 346 -11.70 -4.96 8.00
C HIS A 346 -10.47 -5.76 8.42
N PRO A 347 -9.98 -6.67 7.56
CA PRO A 347 -8.76 -7.44 7.82
C PRO A 347 -7.47 -6.62 7.62
N ASN A 348 -7.55 -5.56 6.82
CA ASN A 348 -6.48 -4.62 6.58
C ASN A 348 -6.93 -3.23 6.99
N SER A 349 -5.96 -2.43 7.42
CA SER A 349 -6.28 -1.09 7.83
C SER A 349 -6.70 -0.22 6.65
N LEU A 350 -7.71 0.60 6.85
CA LEU A 350 -8.27 1.51 5.85
C LEU A 350 -7.31 2.66 5.55
N TYR A 351 -6.44 3.08 6.49
CA TYR A 351 -5.47 4.16 6.24
C TYR A 351 -4.51 3.81 5.09
N ALA A 352 -4.23 2.52 4.86
CA ALA A 352 -3.35 2.07 3.78
C ALA A 352 -3.90 2.44 2.38
N GLY A 353 -5.22 2.63 2.24
CA GLY A 353 -5.83 3.12 1.01
C GLY A 353 -5.71 4.63 0.79
N TYR A 354 -5.48 5.41 1.85
CA TYR A 354 -5.36 6.87 1.80
C TYR A 354 -3.90 7.34 1.70
N LEU A 355 -2.94 6.54 2.15
CA LEU A 355 -1.51 6.75 1.93
C LEU A 355 -1.07 6.15 0.59
N LEU A 356 -1.82 6.44 -0.47
CA LEU A 356 -1.34 6.23 -1.83
C LEU A 356 0.06 6.88 -1.89
N PHE A 357 1.10 6.05 -1.98
CA PHE A 357 2.50 6.43 -2.21
C PHE A 357 3.37 6.81 -1.00
N ASN A 358 2.86 7.00 0.22
CA ASN A 358 3.68 7.45 1.35
C ASN A 358 3.87 6.39 2.43
N LEU A 359 5.13 6.12 2.76
CA LEU A 359 5.44 5.52 4.06
C LEU A 359 5.01 6.51 5.14
N PRO A 360 4.35 6.02 6.19
CA PRO A 360 3.72 6.87 7.19
C PRO A 360 4.75 7.66 8.01
N ILE A 361 6.02 7.22 8.02
CA ILE A 361 7.10 7.81 8.80
C ILE A 361 8.18 8.35 7.88
N TRP A 362 8.50 9.63 8.02
CA TRP A 362 9.52 10.32 7.23
C TRP A 362 10.39 11.21 8.10
N TYR A 363 11.56 11.59 7.59
CA TYR A 363 12.60 12.34 8.28
C TYR A 363 12.97 13.58 7.45
N ASN A 364 12.86 14.76 8.07
CA ASN A 364 13.29 16.02 7.45
C ASN A 364 14.79 16.11 7.26
N ASP A 365 15.56 15.45 8.12
CA ASP A 365 17.02 15.50 8.11
C ASP A 365 17.55 14.06 8.15
N VAL A 366 18.48 13.75 7.25
CA VAL A 366 19.26 12.51 7.29
C VAL A 366 20.73 12.85 7.10
N THR A 367 21.57 12.37 8.01
CA THR A 367 23.02 12.53 7.91
C THR A 367 23.66 11.19 7.62
N GLU A 368 24.39 11.13 6.51
CA GLU A 368 25.20 9.99 6.07
C GLU A 368 26.66 10.27 6.44
N TYR A 369 27.24 9.40 7.27
CA TYR A 369 28.66 9.42 7.61
C TYR A 369 29.39 8.37 6.76
N ILE A 370 30.37 8.78 5.98
CA ILE A 370 31.13 7.91 5.08
C ILE A 370 32.54 7.78 5.64
N THR A 371 33.02 6.54 5.85
CA THR A 371 34.41 6.29 6.23
C THR A 371 35.36 7.03 5.29
N ASP A 372 36.32 7.76 5.86
CA ASP A 372 37.34 8.54 5.16
C ASP A 372 36.88 9.80 4.39
N ASN A 373 35.57 10.04 4.21
CA ASN A 373 35.04 11.13 3.37
C ASN A 373 34.08 12.12 4.08
N GLY A 374 34.00 12.08 5.41
CA GLY A 374 33.23 13.06 6.20
C GLY A 374 31.73 12.72 6.28
N ARG A 375 30.88 13.75 6.30
CA ARG A 375 29.42 13.59 6.42
C ARG A 375 28.67 14.38 5.35
N ILE A 376 27.56 13.82 4.88
CA ILE A 376 26.60 14.47 3.98
C ILE A 376 25.29 14.62 4.75
N CYS A 377 24.73 15.82 4.78
CA CYS A 377 23.43 16.09 5.40
C CYS A 377 22.39 16.35 4.30
N TYR A 378 21.42 15.46 4.20
CA TYR A 378 20.26 15.59 3.33
C TYR A 378 19.13 16.27 4.11
N LYS A 379 18.48 17.24 3.47
CA LYS A 379 17.31 17.92 4.00
C LYS A 379 16.13 17.72 3.05
N TYR A 380 15.00 17.33 3.62
CA TYR A 380 13.79 16.96 2.92
C TYR A 380 12.63 17.80 3.44
N ASP A 381 11.88 18.38 2.50
CA ASP A 381 10.61 19.01 2.77
C ASP A 381 9.50 18.05 2.34
N TYR A 382 8.64 17.67 3.28
CA TYR A 382 7.45 16.89 2.98
C TYR A 382 6.21 17.75 3.14
N GLU A 383 5.50 17.89 2.04
CA GLU A 383 4.13 18.36 2.04
C GLU A 383 3.22 17.13 2.10
N ASN A 384 2.32 17.06 3.10
CA ASN A 384 1.21 16.13 3.04
C ASN A 384 0.50 16.35 1.70
N ASP A 385 0.13 15.27 1.00
CA ASP A 385 -0.79 15.37 -0.13
C ASP A 385 -2.03 16.13 0.35
N LYS A 386 -2.17 17.39 -0.08
CA LYS A 386 -3.39 18.15 0.16
C LYS A 386 -4.47 17.42 -0.63
N MET A 387 -5.32 16.65 0.03
CA MET A 387 -6.58 16.23 -0.56
C MET A 387 -7.36 17.50 -0.91
N ILE A 388 -7.24 17.93 -2.16
CA ILE A 388 -8.12 18.94 -2.73
C ILE A 388 -9.46 18.24 -2.89
N PHE A 389 -10.32 18.35 -1.89
CA PHE A 389 -11.74 18.24 -2.15
C PHE A 389 -12.06 19.42 -3.07
N CYS A 390 -12.25 19.14 -4.37
CA CYS A 390 -13.00 20.05 -5.22
C CYS A 390 -14.41 20.08 -4.62
N ASP A 391 -14.65 21.06 -3.75
CA ASP A 391 -15.97 21.50 -3.40
C ASP A 391 -16.64 21.90 -4.71
N SER A 392 -17.52 21.04 -5.21
CA SER A 392 -18.41 21.37 -6.32
C SER A 392 -19.51 22.28 -5.78
N SER A 393 -19.13 23.47 -5.37
CA SER A 393 -20.01 24.61 -5.26
C SER A 393 -19.53 25.65 -6.27
N LEU A 394 -19.85 25.41 -7.54
CA LEU A 394 -19.85 26.44 -8.57
C LEU A 394 -21.32 26.78 -8.89
N ASN A 395 -21.70 27.96 -8.37
CA ASN A 395 -22.76 28.89 -8.76
C ASN A 395 -24.18 28.37 -9.01
#